data_AF-A0A660QB57-F1
#
_entry.id   AF-A0A660QB57-F1
#
_cell.length_a   1.000
_cell.length_b   1.000
_cell.length_c   1.000
_cell.angle_alpha   90.00
_cell.angle_beta   90.00
_cell.angle_gamma   90.00
#
_symmetry.space_group_name_H-M   'P 1'
#
loop_
_entity.id
_entity.type
_entity.pdbx_description
1 polymer ?
#
loop_
_entity_poly.entity_id
_entity_poly.type
_entity_poly.pdbx_seq_one_letter_code
_entity_poly.pdbx_strand_id
1 'polypeptide(L)' 'MRLDRFLSNARGIGRRRIKKIIRKGSVAVNNRVVKDPSFTVGNEDAVSLNGELITFNGKIYIALNKPSGYT' A
#
# COMPACT_ATOMS: atom_id res chain seq x y z
N MET A 1 -1.72 -7.74 5.23
CA MET A 1 -0.35 -7.26 4.93
C MET A 1 0.06 -6.23 5.99
N ARG A 2 1.32 -6.15 6.44
CA ARG A 2 1.72 -5.10 7.41
C ARG A 2 1.68 -3.71 6.78
N LEU A 3 1.23 -2.69 7.54
CA LEU A 3 1.09 -1.31 7.09
C LEU A 3 2.42 -0.71 6.61
N ASP A 4 3.52 -1.00 7.32
CA ASP A 4 4.85 -0.54 6.92
C ASP A 4 5.29 -1.12 5.57
N ARG A 5 4.97 -2.40 5.30
CA ARG A 5 5.21 -3.05 4.01
C ARG A 5 4.30 -2.52 2.91
N PHE A 6 3.02 -2.30 3.23
CA PHE A 6 2.02 -1.75 2.31
C PHE A 6 2.48 -0.41 1.76
N LEU A 7 2.80 0.53 2.65
CA LEU A 7 3.25 1.87 2.26
C LEU A 7 4.63 1.85 1.58
N SER A 8 5.51 0.93 1.98
CA SER A 8 6.85 0.81 1.38
C SER A 8 6.76 0.37 -0.08
N ASN A 9 5.88 -0.58 -0.37
CA ASN A 9 5.63 -1.04 -1.72
C ASN A 9 4.88 0.00 -2.55
N ALA A 10 3.90 0.70 -1.97
CA ALA A 10 3.06 1.65 -2.70
C ALA A 10 3.80 2.94 -3.09
N ARG A 11 4.69 3.46 -2.22
CA ARG A 11 5.43 4.72 -2.47
C ARG A 11 6.91 4.52 -2.78
N GLY A 12 7.43 3.29 -2.74
CA GLY A 12 8.86 3.00 -2.92
C GLY A 12 9.75 3.59 -1.81
N ILE A 13 9.18 4.01 -0.68
CA ILE A 13 9.93 4.66 0.40
C ILE A 13 10.51 3.59 1.34
N GLY A 14 11.76 3.80 1.78
CA GLY A 14 12.41 2.93 2.76
C GLY A 14 11.65 2.84 4.09
N ARG A 15 11.56 1.62 4.65
CA ARG A 15 10.76 1.31 5.85
C ARG A 15 11.04 2.20 7.06
N ARG A 16 12.28 2.69 7.25
CA ARG A 16 12.63 3.61 8.34
C ARG A 16 11.87 4.93 8.25
N ARG A 17 11.71 5.49 7.05
CA ARG A 17 11.00 6.76 6.83
C ARG A 17 9.51 6.58 7.04
N ILE A 18 8.97 5.45 6.58
CA ILE A 18 7.55 5.10 6.75
C ILE A 18 7.18 4.95 8.22
N LYS A 19 8.00 4.28 9.03
CA LYS A 19 7.77 4.20 10.48
C LYS A 19 7.66 5.58 11.13
N LYS A 20 8.46 6.57 10.69
CA LYS A 20 8.34 7.96 11.15
C LYS A 20 7.03 8.61 10.69
N ILE A 21 6.64 8.41 9.44
CA ILE A 21 5.40 8.96 8.86
C ILE A 21 4.16 8.40 9.58
N ILE A 22 4.12 7.09 9.81
CA ILE A 22 3.04 6.41 10.55
C ILE A 22 2.96 6.98 11.98
N ARG A 23 4.09 7.07 12.70
CA ARG A 23 4.13 7.64 14.06
C ARG A 23 3.70 9.11 14.13
N LYS A 24 3.94 9.88 13.06
CA LYS A 24 3.46 11.26 12.93
C LYS A 24 1.94 11.36 12.79
N GLY A 25 1.23 10.26 12.54
CA GLY A 25 -0.22 10.26 12.33
C GLY A 25 -0.63 10.72 10.92
N SER A 26 0.31 10.69 9.97
CA SER A 26 0.04 11.03 8.56
C SER A 26 -0.72 9.93 7.80
N VAL A 27 -0.94 8.77 8.42
CA VAL A 27 -1.56 7.60 7.80
C VAL A 27 -2.88 7.30 8.48
N ALA A 28 -3.93 7.12 7.69
CA ALA A 28 -5.22 6.66 8.17
C ALA A 28 -5.67 5.41 7.42
N VAL A 29 -6.20 4.44 8.15
CA VAL A 29 -6.79 3.20 7.60
C VAL A 29 -8.29 3.26 7.90
N ASN A 30 -9.13 3.15 6.87
CA ASN A 30 -10.59 3.28 6.98
C ASN A 30 -11.02 4.54 7.75
N ASN A 31 -10.44 5.70 7.39
CA ASN A 31 -10.64 6.99 8.08
C ASN A 31 -10.20 7.06 9.54
N ARG A 32 -9.49 6.05 10.06
CA ARG A 32 -8.91 6.07 11.42
C ARG A 32 -7.40 6.26 11.35
N VAL A 33 -6.88 7.27 12.05
CA VAL A 33 -5.44 7.53 12.10
C VAL A 33 -4.74 6.38 12.84
N VAL A 34 -3.87 5.66 12.14
CA VAL A 34 -3.11 4.53 12.70
C VAL A 34 -1.66 4.97 12.88
N LYS A 35 -1.18 4.90 14.13
CA LYS A 35 0.22 5.23 14.50
C LYS A 35 1.09 4.00 14.72
N ASP A 36 0.53 2.80 14.61
CA ASP A 36 1.26 1.55 14.74
C ASP A 36 1.77 1.04 13.37
N PRO A 37 3.09 1.02 13.12
CA PRO A 37 3.65 0.46 11.90
C PRO A 37 3.52 -1.06 11.79
N SER A 38 3.22 -1.77 12.88
CA SER A 38 2.95 -3.21 12.88
C SER A 38 1.49 -3.54 12.57
N PHE A 39 0.63 -2.53 12.40
CA PHE A 39 -0.76 -2.74 12.05
C PHE A 39 -0.90 -3.59 10.79
N THR A 40 -1.81 -4.56 10.82
CA THR A 40 -2.07 -5.43 9.68
C THR A 40 -3.26 -4.87 8.91
N VAL A 41 -3.02 -4.47 7.67
CA VAL A 41 -4.03 -3.99 6.74
C VAL A 41 -4.61 -5.18 5.97
N GLY A 42 -5.94 -5.28 5.94
CA GLY A 42 -6.70 -6.20 5.10
C GLY A 42 -6.72 -5.80 3.63
N ASN A 43 -7.27 -6.66 2.77
CA ASN A 43 -7.45 -6.35 1.35
C ASN A 43 -8.56 -5.31 1.12
N GLU A 44 -9.54 -5.26 2.01
CA GLU A 44 -10.71 -4.37 1.92
C GLU A 44 -10.47 -3.02 2.62
N ASP A 45 -9.34 -2.89 3.31
CA ASP A 45 -8.99 -1.69 4.07
C ASP A 45 -8.46 -0.59 3.15
N ALA A 46 -9.09 0.58 3.23
CA ALA A 46 -8.65 1.78 2.55
C ALA A 46 -7.55 2.47 3.36
N VAL A 47 -6.31 2.42 2.86
CA VAL A 47 -5.18 3.17 3.45
C VAL A 47 -5.08 4.52 2.77
N SER A 48 -4.97 5.59 3.54
CA SER A 48 -4.74 6.94 3.07
C SER A 48 -3.50 7.55 3.74
N LEU A 49 -2.76 8.33 2.98
CA LEU A 49 -1.56 9.04 3.43
C LEU A 49 -1.76 10.53 3.15
N ASN A 50 -1.78 11.36 4.19
CA ASN A 50 -2.05 12.80 4.09
C ASN A 50 -3.34 13.14 3.31
N GLY A 51 -4.37 12.29 3.42
CA GLY A 51 -5.64 12.46 2.70
C GLY A 51 -5.67 11.86 1.29
N GLU A 52 -4.54 11.39 0.77
CA GLU A 52 -4.47 10.72 -0.52
C GLU A 52 -4.68 9.21 -0.35
N LEU A 53 -5.68 8.64 -1.00
CA LEU A 53 -5.96 7.20 -0.93
C LEU A 53 -4.84 6.43 -1.63
N ILE A 54 -4.22 5.51 -0.91
CA ILE A 54 -3.20 4.61 -1.44
C ILE A 54 -3.86 3.27 -1.68
N THR A 55 -4.22 3.00 -2.93
CA THR A 55 -4.64 1.68 -3.40
C THR A 55 -3.42 0.87 -3.79
N PHE A 56 -3.29 -0.31 -3.18
CA PHE A 56 -2.36 -1.30 -3.66
C PHE A 56 -3.12 -2.20 -4.63
N ASN A 57 -2.96 -1.96 -5.93
CA ASN A 57 -3.51 -2.86 -6.93
C ASN A 57 -2.85 -4.23 -6.70
N GLY A 58 -3.66 -5.22 -6.36
CA GLY A 58 -3.20 -6.59 -6.14
C GLY A 58 -2.46 -7.14 -7.36
N LYS A 59 -1.96 -8.37 -7.25
CA LYS A 59 -1.31 -9.03 -8.38
C LYS A 59 -2.33 -9.16 -9.52
N ILE A 60 -2.06 -8.47 -10.62
CA ILE A 60 -2.79 -8.66 -11.87
C ILE A 60 -2.20 -9.90 -12.54
N TYR A 61 -3.01 -10.94 -12.67
CA TYR A 61 -2.64 -12.16 -13.38
C TYR A 61 -3.27 -12.11 -14.78
N ILE A 62 -2.44 -12.05 -15.81
CA ILE A 62 -2.89 -12.05 -17.21
C ILE A 62 -2.43 -13.36 -17.84
N ALA A 63 -3.39 -14.19 -18.28
CA ALA A 63 -3.12 -15.30 -19.18
C ALA A 63 -3.22 -14.79 -20.61
N LEU A 64 -2.07 -14.52 -21.24
CA LEU A 64 -1.99 -14.06 -22.62
C LEU A 64 -1.79 -15.25 -23.56
N ASN A 65 -2.80 -15.58 -24.36
CA ASN A 65 -2.58 -16.43 -25.54
C ASN A 65 -2.04 -15.54 -26.66
N LYS A 66 -0.71 -15.42 -26.77
CA LYS A 66 -0.07 -14.55 -27.77
C LYS A 66 -0.23 -15.17 -29.17
N PRO A 67 -0.96 -14.55 -30.12
CA PRO A 67 -1.03 -15.03 -31.49
C PRO A 67 0.29 -14.77 -32.23
N SER A 68 0.61 -15.61 -33.23
CA SER A 68 1.76 -15.40 -34.10
C SER A 68 1.62 -14.11 -34.91
N GLY A 69 2.70 -13.33 -35.02
CA GLY A 69 2.75 -12.11 -35.85
C GLY A 69 2.90 -10.77 -35.11
N TYR A 70 2.97 -10.77 -33.78
CA TYR A 70 3.25 -9.55 -33.00
C TYR A 70 4.63 -9.65 -32.33
N THR A 71 5.53 -8.71 -32.65
CA THR A 71 6.85 -8.55 -32.00
C THR A 71 6.73 -7.54 -30.88
#